data_AF-A0A813PU73-F1
#
_entry.id   AF-A0A813PU73-F1
#
_cell.length_a   1.000
_cell.length_b   1.000
_cell.length_c   1.000
_cell.angle_alpha   90.00
_cell.angle_beta   90.00
_cell.angle_gamma   90.00
#
_symmetry.space_group_name_H-M   'P 1'
#
loop_
_entity.id
_entity.type
_entity.pdbx_description
1 polymer ?
#
loop_
_entity_poly.entity_id
_entity_poly.type
_entity_poly.pdbx_seq_one_letter_code
_entity_poly.pdbx_strand_id
1 'polypeptide(L)'
;MLLELYDRILSGEPRTNNHVEAWHRNFKHNIVKYPSVPSLLEHLLLEKNTVEYVYEQLKSGEYYELKKVEQNKNKKLLNCVNTYNKNKIIEYLTSIKNNLLD
;
A
#
# COMPACT_ATOMS: atom_id res chain seq x y z
N MET A 1 0.71 -4.93 11.03
CA MET A 1 1.27 -4.73 9.67
C MET A 1 1.03 -5.89 8.69
N LEU A 2 1.59 -7.10 8.88
CA LEU A 2 1.37 -8.22 7.91
C LEU A 2 -0.04 -8.85 7.98
N LEU A 3 -0.61 -8.98 9.18
CA LEU A 3 -2.00 -9.44 9.37
C LEU A 3 -3.02 -8.46 8.79
N GLU A 4 -2.85 -7.16 9.06
CA GLU A 4 -3.69 -6.11 8.47
C GLU A 4 -3.61 -6.09 6.93
N LEU A 5 -2.43 -6.37 6.36
CA LEU A 5 -2.27 -6.48 4.91
C LEU A 5 -3.04 -7.69 4.34
N TYR A 6 -3.02 -8.83 5.04
CA TYR A 6 -3.76 -10.03 4.65
C TYR A 6 -5.26 -9.76 4.58
N ASP A 7 -5.83 -9.18 5.64
CA ASP A 7 -7.26 -8.85 5.71
C ASP A 7 -7.64 -7.84 4.63
N ARG A 8 -6.81 -6.81 4.40
CA ARG A 8 -7.06 -5.79 3.37
C ARG A 8 -7.02 -6.35 1.96
N ILE A 9 -6.13 -7.28 1.65
CA ILE A 9 -6.09 -7.94 0.35
C ILE A 9 -7.39 -8.73 0.11
N LEU A 10 -7.92 -9.41 1.13
CA LEU A 10 -9.19 -10.13 1.05
C LEU A 10 -10.38 -9.18 0.85
N SER A 11 -10.36 -8.02 1.52
CA SER A 11 -11.41 -7.00 1.42
C SER A 11 -11.31 -6.13 0.15
N GLY A 12 -10.29 -6.33 -0.70
CA GLY A 12 -10.07 -5.49 -1.88
C GLY A 12 -9.60 -4.06 -1.56
N GLU A 13 -9.18 -3.82 -0.33
CA GLU A 13 -8.71 -2.53 0.16
C GLU A 13 -7.29 -2.21 -0.34
N PRO A 14 -6.89 -0.92 -0.38
CA PRO A 14 -5.50 -0.54 -0.67
C PRO A 14 -4.53 -1.26 0.27
N ARG A 15 -3.32 -1.60 -0.19
CA ARG A 15 -2.33 -2.36 0.59
C ARG A 15 -1.78 -1.61 1.81
N THR A 16 -1.79 -0.28 1.77
CA THR A 16 -1.29 0.57 2.85
C THR A 16 -2.29 1.68 3.10
N ASN A 17 -2.50 2.06 4.36
CA ASN A 17 -3.23 3.27 4.76
C ASN A 17 -2.26 4.44 4.95
N ASN A 18 -0.99 4.25 4.61
CA ASN A 18 0.08 5.17 4.98
C ASN A 18 0.30 6.24 3.92
N HIS A 19 -0.81 6.86 3.53
CA HIS A 19 -0.82 7.91 2.53
C HIS A 19 -0.02 9.13 2.99
N VAL A 20 -0.02 9.42 4.31
CA VAL A 20 0.74 10.52 4.90
C VAL A 20 2.25 10.31 4.79
N GLU A 21 2.77 9.11 5.08
CA GLU A 21 4.20 8.88 4.89
C GLU A 21 4.60 8.80 3.41
N ALA A 22 3.73 8.26 2.55
CA ALA A 22 3.98 8.24 1.12
C ALA A 22 4.05 9.67 0.57
N TRP A 23 3.10 10.52 0.98
CA TRP A 23 3.10 11.95 0.70
C TRP A 23 4.38 12.62 1.20
N HIS A 24 4.74 12.43 2.47
CA HIS A 24 5.93 13.05 3.06
C HIS A 24 7.23 12.58 2.36
N ARG A 25 7.33 11.29 1.99
CA ARG A 25 8.46 10.78 1.21
C ARG A 25 8.57 11.46 -0.16
N ASN A 26 7.44 11.62 -0.86
CA ASN A 26 7.41 12.29 -2.16
C ASN A 26 7.75 13.78 -2.03
N PHE A 27 7.16 14.48 -1.06
CA PHE A 27 7.45 15.87 -0.77
C PHE A 27 8.95 16.08 -0.48
N LYS A 28 9.52 15.24 0.38
CA LYS A 28 10.96 15.26 0.70
C LYS A 28 11.84 14.96 -0.51
N HIS A 29 11.40 14.10 -1.43
CA HIS A 29 12.14 13.79 -2.65
C HIS A 29 12.16 14.97 -3.63
N ASN A 30 11.05 15.70 -3.71
CA ASN A 30 10.88 16.79 -4.66
C ASN A 30 11.51 18.11 -4.18
N ILE A 31 11.60 18.32 -2.87
CA ILE A 31 12.21 19.53 -2.32
C ILE A 31 13.74 19.40 -2.24
N VAL A 32 14.45 20.50 -2.53
CA VAL A 32 15.91 20.58 -2.32
C VAL A 32 16.21 20.35 -0.83
N LYS A 33 17.30 19.63 -0.51
CA LYS A 33 17.68 19.25 0.86
C LYS A 33 17.71 20.42 1.86
N TYR A 34 17.99 21.64 1.38
CA TYR A 34 17.99 22.87 2.17
C TYR A 34 17.31 23.99 1.35
N PRO A 35 15.98 24.04 1.35
CA PRO A 35 15.24 25.04 0.59
C PRO A 35 15.32 26.39 1.29
N SER A 36 15.42 27.46 0.51
CA SER A 36 15.13 28.80 1.04
C SER A 36 13.64 28.90 1.39
N VAL A 37 13.27 29.84 2.28
CA VAL A 37 11.86 30.05 2.64
C VAL A 37 10.95 30.27 1.42
N PRO A 38 11.33 31.07 0.40
CA PRO A 38 10.53 31.20 -0.82
C PRO A 38 10.39 29.88 -1.60
N SER A 39 11.48 29.12 -1.74
CA SER A 39 11.45 27.84 -2.46
C SER A 39 10.57 26.81 -1.75
N LEU A 40 10.59 26.79 -0.41
CA LEU A 40 9.69 25.95 0.38
C LEU A 40 8.22 26.34 0.17
N LEU A 41 7.91 27.64 0.17
CA LEU A 41 6.56 28.14 -0.07
C LEU A 41 6.03 27.74 -1.45
N GLU A 42 6.86 27.86 -2.49
CA GLU A 42 6.51 27.42 -3.85
C GLU A 42 6.16 25.93 -3.89
N HIS A 43 6.97 25.07 -3.26
CA HIS A 43 6.70 23.63 -3.22
C HIS A 43 5.43 23.29 -2.43
N LEU A 44 5.17 23.99 -1.32
CA LEU A 44 3.94 23.80 -0.55
C LEU A 44 2.70 24.23 -1.35
N LEU A 45 2.78 25.31 -2.12
CA LEU A 45 1.70 25.76 -3.00
C LEU A 45 1.43 24.76 -4.12
N LEU A 46 2.48 24.23 -4.76
CA LEU A 46 2.35 23.19 -5.79
C LEU A 46 1.69 21.93 -5.23
N GLU A 47 2.11 21.50 -4.04
CA GLU A 47 1.54 20.32 -3.37
C GLU A 47 0.06 20.55 -3.02
N LYS A 48 -0.27 21.72 -2.47
CA LYS A 48 -1.66 22.11 -2.18
C LYS A 48 -2.53 22.03 -3.43
N ASN A 49 -2.09 22.65 -4.53
CA ASN A 49 -2.85 22.66 -5.78
C ASN A 49 -3.06 21.24 -6.33
N THR A 50 -2.06 20.38 -6.20
CA THR A 50 -2.14 18.97 -6.62
C THR A 50 -3.19 18.21 -5.81
N VAL A 51 -3.20 18.41 -4.48
CA VAL A 51 -4.18 17.80 -3.58
C VAL A 51 -5.60 18.30 -3.87
N GLU A 52 -5.78 19.60 -4.05
CA GLU A 52 -7.09 20.19 -4.38
C GLU A 52 -7.62 19.68 -5.72
N TYR A 53 -6.76 19.55 -6.72
CA TYR A 53 -7.12 18.97 -8.01
C TYR A 53 -7.60 17.51 -7.89
N VAL A 54 -6.83 16.66 -7.20
CA VAL A 54 -7.20 15.27 -6.96
C VAL A 54 -8.50 15.17 -6.16
N TYR A 55 -8.69 16.06 -5.19
CA TYR A 55 -9.92 16.11 -4.40
C TYR A 55 -11.15 16.42 -5.25
N GLU A 56 -11.09 17.43 -6.12
CA GLU A 56 -12.22 17.77 -7.00
C GLU A 56 -12.53 16.67 -8.01
N GLN A 57 -11.53 15.92 -8.49
CA GLN A 57 -11.76 14.74 -9.33
C GLN A 57 -12.43 13.59 -8.59
N LEU A 58 -11.98 13.30 -7.36
CA LEU A 58 -12.65 12.29 -6.55
C LEU A 58 -14.11 12.67 -6.27
N LYS A 59 -14.36 13.97 -6.06
CA LYS A 59 -15.70 14.53 -5.86
C LYS A 59 -16.57 14.49 -7.13
N SER A 60 -15.97 14.62 -8.32
CA SER A 60 -16.69 14.45 -9.59
C SER A 60 -16.94 12.98 -9.95
N GLY A 61 -16.41 12.02 -9.18
CA GLY A 61 -16.53 10.60 -9.43
C GLY A 61 -15.50 10.08 -10.45
N GLU A 62 -14.50 10.88 -10.80
CA GLU A 62 -13.35 10.43 -11.59
C GLU A 62 -12.41 9.62 -10.70
N TYR A 63 -12.35 8.31 -10.93
CA TYR A 63 -11.40 7.43 -10.26
C TYR A 63 -10.20 7.15 -11.16
N TYR A 64 -9.01 7.31 -10.60
CA TYR A 64 -7.77 6.95 -11.28
C TYR A 64 -7.65 5.43 -11.39
N GLU A 65 -7.51 4.93 -12.63
CA GLU A 65 -7.09 3.55 -12.83
C GLU A 65 -5.64 3.38 -12.35
N LEU A 66 -5.43 2.37 -11.49
CA LEU A 66 -4.09 1.98 -11.08
C LEU A 66 -3.26 1.60 -12.31
N LYS A 67 -1.97 1.94 -12.30
CA LYS A 67 -1.04 1.50 -13.37
C LYS A 67 -1.09 -0.02 -13.50
N LYS A 68 -1.02 -0.54 -14.73
CA LYS A 68 -1.07 -1.99 -15.03
C LYS A 68 -0.09 -2.82 -14.19
N VAL A 69 1.10 -2.28 -13.91
CA VAL A 69 2.10 -2.92 -13.04
C VAL A 69 1.59 -3.12 -11.62
N GLU A 70 0.91 -2.13 -11.06
CA GLU A 70 0.34 -2.20 -9.72
C GLU A 70 -0.87 -3.12 -9.65
N GLN A 71 -1.74 -3.08 -10.66
CA GLN A 71 -2.83 -4.04 -10.82
C GLN A 71 -2.30 -5.49 -10.83
N ASN A 72 -1.24 -5.76 -11.58
CA ASN A 72 -0.63 -7.08 -11.64
C ASN A 72 -0.03 -7.52 -10.31
N LYS A 73 0.59 -6.61 -9.55
CA LYS A 73 1.09 -6.91 -8.19
C LYS A 73 -0.05 -7.27 -7.26
N ASN A 74 -1.16 -6.52 -7.30
CA ASN A 74 -2.33 -6.79 -6.46
C ASN A 74 -2.95 -8.16 -6.81
N LYS A 75 -3.09 -8.48 -8.10
CA LYS A 75 -3.57 -9.80 -8.55
C LYS A 75 -2.68 -10.95 -8.06
N LYS A 76 -1.36 -10.81 -8.15
CA LYS A 76 -0.41 -11.83 -7.65
C LYS A 76 -0.55 -12.04 -6.15
N LEU A 77 -0.65 -10.95 -5.38
CA LEU A 77 -0.83 -11.01 -3.92
C LEU A 77 -2.15 -11.68 -3.55
N LEU A 78 -3.25 -11.32 -4.22
CA LEU A 78 -4.55 -11.95 -4.00
C LEU A 78 -4.50 -13.46 -4.28
N ASN A 79 -3.85 -13.87 -5.35
CA ASN A 79 -3.65 -15.29 -5.64
C ASN A 79 -2.83 -16.00 -4.54
N CYS A 80 -1.76 -15.39 -4.04
CA CYS A 80 -0.98 -15.94 -2.93
C CYS A 80 -1.83 -16.12 -1.66
N VAL A 81 -2.65 -15.12 -1.33
CA VAL A 81 -3.56 -15.17 -0.18
C VAL A 81 -4.61 -16.26 -0.34
N ASN A 82 -5.23 -16.37 -1.51
CA ASN A 82 -6.28 -17.37 -1.78
C ASN A 82 -5.75 -18.80 -1.87
N THR A 83 -4.48 -18.98 -2.25
CA THR A 83 -3.84 -20.32 -2.35
C THR A 83 -3.19 -20.76 -1.04
N TYR A 84 -3.10 -19.87 -0.05
CA TYR A 84 -2.56 -20.20 1.26
C TYR A 84 -3.49 -21.16 2.00
N ASN A 85 -3.09 -22.43 2.11
CA ASN A 85 -3.82 -23.45 2.84
C ASN A 85 -3.22 -23.63 4.23
N LYS A 86 -3.85 -23.02 5.24
CA LYS A 86 -3.45 -23.13 6.65
C LYS A 86 -3.44 -24.58 7.15
N ASN A 87 -4.33 -25.43 6.64
CA ASN A 87 -4.44 -26.82 7.08
C ASN A 87 -3.21 -27.64 6.71
N LYS A 88 -2.58 -27.39 5.54
CA LYS A 88 -1.32 -28.07 5.16
C LYS A 88 -0.17 -27.79 6.13
N ILE A 89 -0.11 -26.57 6.67
CA ILE A 89 0.93 -26.21 7.66
C ILE A 89 0.64 -26.90 9.00
N ILE A 90 -0.62 -26.94 9.42
CA ILE A 90 -1.02 -27.64 10.64
C ILE A 90 -0.73 -29.14 10.52
N GLU A 91 -1.06 -29.76 9.38
CA GLU A 91 -0.76 -31.17 9.09
C GLU A 91 0.75 -31.45 9.14
N TYR A 92 1.57 -30.59 8.53
CA TYR A 92 3.03 -30.69 8.58
C TYR A 92 3.56 -30.60 10.02
N LEU A 93 3.12 -29.61 10.79
CA LEU A 93 3.54 -29.44 12.19
C LEU A 93 3.07 -30.59 13.09
N THR A 94 1.88 -31.12 12.85
CA THR A 94 1.33 -32.28 13.56
C THR A 94 2.15 -33.53 13.23
N SER A 95 2.55 -33.70 11.97
CA SER A 95 3.42 -34.80 11.55
C SER A 95 4.80 -34.73 12.21
N ILE A 96 5.39 -33.54 12.33
CA ILE A 96 6.65 -33.34 13.07
C ILE A 96 6.47 -33.65 14.55
N LYS A 97 5.41 -33.12 15.17
CA LYS A 97 5.10 -33.35 16.59
C LYS A 97 5.04 -34.86 16.88
N ASN A 98 4.34 -35.61 16.04
CA ASN A 98 4.19 -37.05 16.22
C ASN A 98 5.53 -37.79 16.06
N ASN A 99 6.40 -37.36 15.14
CA ASN A 99 7.73 -37.97 14.95
C ASN A 99 8.79 -37.58 16.00
N LEU A 100 8.58 -36.50 16.76
CA LEU A 100 9.52 -36.01 17.79
C LEU A 100 9.09 -36.36 19.22
N LEU A 101 7.84 -36.80 19.42
CA LEU A 101 7.29 -37.21 20.72
C LEU A 101 7.08 -38.73 20.83
N ASP A 102 7.50 -39.49 19.82
CA ASP A 102 7.82 -40.92 19.92
C ASP A 102 9.30 -41.10 20.30
#